data_AF-A0A3S7KWN6-F1
#
_entry.id   AF-A0A3S7KWN6-F1
#
_cell.length_a   1.000
_cell.length_b   1.000
_cell.length_c   1.000
_cell.angle_alpha   90.00
_cell.angle_beta   90.00
_cell.angle_gamma   90.00
#
_symmetry.space_group_name_H-M   'P 1'
#
loop_
_entity.id
_entity.type
_entity.pdbx_description
1 polymer ?
#
loop_
_entity_poly.entity_id
_entity_poly.type
_entity_poly.pdbx_seq_one_letter_code
_entity_poly.pdbx_strand_id
1 'polypeptide(L)'
;MNGTEATAPAVPLLDRARAASTPTLSAPARLQRLRERRSAAYLQAVSQLDAGTHVHDRQAMDALKSAIDLELAALIDSEQLQGIVARCHLGDPYEVHTLQSSGWIIDHFKFGQPLPLMLERARTLAVHPAYAFIEVYANRMVAVMASGQTAIIEGAT
;
A
#
# COMPACT_ATOMS: atom_id res chain seq x y z
N MET A 1 68.78 17.68 -19.37
CA MET A 1 67.97 16.57 -19.90
C MET A 1 66.63 16.64 -19.19
N ASN A 2 65.59 17.03 -19.93
CA ASN A 2 64.17 17.04 -19.53
C ASN A 2 63.59 15.63 -19.63
N GLY A 3 62.52 15.34 -18.88
CA GLY A 3 61.65 14.17 -19.09
C GLY A 3 61.11 13.55 -17.79
N THR A 4 60.21 14.22 -17.05
CA THR A 4 58.74 14.03 -17.09
C THR A 4 58.25 12.74 -16.40
N GLU A 5 58.13 12.77 -15.07
CA GLU A 5 57.28 11.83 -14.32
C GLU A 5 55.88 12.43 -14.19
N ALA A 6 54.90 11.74 -14.79
CA ALA A 6 53.49 12.14 -14.79
C ALA A 6 52.87 11.95 -13.40
N THR A 7 52.66 13.06 -12.68
CA THR A 7 51.75 13.11 -11.54
C THR A 7 50.31 13.10 -12.06
N ALA A 8 49.61 12.00 -11.86
CA ALA A 8 48.15 11.94 -12.00
C ALA A 8 47.50 12.61 -10.77
N PRO A 9 46.57 13.58 -10.93
CA PRO A 9 45.88 14.14 -9.79
C PRO A 9 44.81 13.15 -9.29
N ALA A 10 44.80 12.97 -7.97
CA ALA A 10 43.80 12.22 -7.23
C ALA A 10 42.39 12.78 -7.53
N VAL A 11 41.50 11.90 -8.00
CA VAL A 11 40.08 12.19 -8.13
C VAL A 11 39.47 12.36 -6.73
N PRO A 12 38.75 13.46 -6.46
CA PRO A 12 38.11 13.64 -5.17
C PRO A 12 36.95 12.65 -5.02
N LEU A 13 36.96 11.94 -3.90
CA LEU A 13 35.89 11.08 -3.42
C LEU A 13 34.60 11.93 -3.34
N LEU A 14 33.68 11.77 -4.30
CA LEU A 14 32.38 12.42 -4.20
C LEU A 14 31.65 11.86 -2.99
N ASP A 15 31.56 12.73 -1.99
CA ASP A 15 30.57 12.78 -0.93
C ASP A 15 29.22 12.27 -1.45
N ARG A 16 28.92 10.98 -1.20
CA ARG A 16 27.58 10.44 -1.47
C ARG A 16 26.64 11.06 -0.46
N ALA A 17 26.05 12.16 -0.89
CA ALA A 17 24.80 12.75 -0.47
C ALA A 17 24.07 11.87 0.55
N ARG A 18 24.12 12.34 1.80
CA ARG A 18 23.22 12.04 2.90
C ARG A 18 21.80 11.93 2.35
N ALA A 19 21.35 10.69 2.12
CA ALA A 19 19.94 10.40 1.87
C ALA A 19 19.18 11.03 3.02
N ALA A 20 18.31 12.00 2.72
CA ALA A 20 17.43 12.58 3.72
C ALA A 20 16.55 11.42 4.23
N SER A 21 16.91 10.88 5.39
CA SER A 21 16.09 9.92 6.11
C SER A 21 14.77 10.62 6.39
N THR A 22 13.72 10.26 5.65
CA THR A 22 12.35 10.56 6.06
C THR A 22 12.22 10.10 7.51
N PRO A 23 11.81 10.97 8.44
CA PRO A 23 11.78 10.60 9.84
C PRO A 23 10.81 9.44 10.03
N THR A 24 11.34 8.25 10.30
CA THR A 24 10.56 7.07 10.68
C THR A 24 9.67 7.46 11.85
N LEU A 25 8.36 7.44 11.68
CA LEU A 25 7.41 7.80 12.73
C LEU A 25 7.68 6.96 13.98
N SER A 26 7.51 7.54 15.17
CA SER A 26 7.57 6.76 16.42
C SER A 26 6.39 5.77 16.48
N ALA A 27 6.52 4.67 17.23
CA ALA A 27 5.45 3.69 17.38
C ALA A 27 4.06 4.29 17.76
N PRO A 28 3.94 5.22 18.73
CA PRO A 28 2.67 5.86 19.03
C PRO A 28 2.17 6.77 17.89
N ALA A 29 3.07 7.47 17.18
CA ALA A 29 2.68 8.31 16.05
C ALA A 29 2.17 7.48 14.87
N ARG A 30 2.72 6.29 14.62
CA ARG A 30 2.20 5.34 13.62
C ARG A 30 0.79 4.88 13.98
N LEU A 31 0.58 4.45 15.23
CA LEU A 31 -0.74 4.03 15.70
C LEU A 31 -1.77 5.15 15.60
N GLN A 32 -1.37 6.39 15.84
CA GLN A 32 -2.24 7.55 15.62
C GLN A 32 -2.58 7.72 14.13
N ARG A 33 -1.59 7.64 13.24
CA ARG A 33 -1.78 7.75 11.79
C ARG A 33 -2.67 6.65 11.19
N LEU A 34 -2.67 5.45 11.79
CA LEU A 34 -3.57 4.36 11.40
C LEU A 34 -5.02 4.59 11.85
N ARG A 35 -5.23 5.35 12.94
CA ARG A 35 -6.58 5.75 13.44
C ARG A 35 -7.13 6.99 12.75
N GLU A 36 -6.30 7.71 12.03
CA GLU A 36 -6.73 8.86 11.25
C GLU A 36 -7.61 8.41 10.08
N ARG A 37 -8.57 9.27 9.73
CA ARG A 37 -9.43 9.02 8.59
C ARG A 37 -8.61 9.06 7.30
N ARG A 38 -8.92 8.13 6.39
CA ARG A 38 -8.36 8.13 5.04
C ARG A 38 -8.99 9.22 4.18
N SER A 39 -8.21 9.78 3.26
CA SER A 39 -8.72 10.80 2.36
C SER A 39 -9.80 10.26 1.42
N ALA A 40 -10.72 11.13 1.01
CA ALA A 40 -11.75 10.78 0.04
C ALA A 40 -11.15 10.38 -1.32
N ALA A 41 -10.00 10.96 -1.70
CA ALA A 41 -9.29 10.62 -2.93
C ALA A 41 -8.81 9.16 -2.91
N TYR A 42 -8.24 8.71 -1.79
CA TYR A 42 -7.82 7.32 -1.61
C TYR A 42 -9.01 6.36 -1.61
N LEU A 43 -10.10 6.67 -0.89
CA LEU A 43 -11.32 5.86 -0.90
C LEU A 43 -11.86 5.68 -2.32
N GLN A 44 -11.96 6.78 -3.08
CA GLN A 44 -12.41 6.76 -4.47
C GLN A 44 -11.50 5.93 -5.36
N ALA A 45 -10.18 6.07 -5.21
CA ALA A 45 -9.22 5.32 -6.02
C ALA A 45 -9.34 3.81 -5.78
N VAL A 46 -9.51 3.37 -4.53
CA VAL A 46 -9.68 1.95 -4.18
C VAL A 46 -11.05 1.42 -4.64
N SER A 47 -12.13 2.19 -4.46
CA SER A 47 -13.47 1.77 -4.92
C SER A 47 -13.59 1.68 -6.45
N GLN A 48 -12.79 2.41 -7.21
CA GLN A 48 -12.81 2.33 -8.68
C GLN A 48 -12.08 1.09 -9.23
N LEU A 49 -11.31 0.37 -8.41
CA LEU A 49 -10.62 -0.87 -8.82
C LEU A 49 -11.61 -1.96 -9.28
N ASP A 50 -12.80 -1.99 -8.69
CA ASP A 50 -13.86 -2.94 -9.02
C ASP A 50 -14.40 -2.80 -10.44
N ALA A 51 -14.24 -1.64 -11.07
CA ALA A 51 -14.82 -1.37 -12.38
C ALA A 51 -14.05 -2.06 -13.53
N GLY A 52 -12.92 -2.72 -13.25
CA GLY A 52 -12.09 -3.41 -14.26
C GLY A 52 -11.41 -2.46 -15.27
N THR A 53 -11.75 -1.18 -15.27
CA THR A 53 -11.16 -0.11 -16.09
C THR A 53 -9.67 0.08 -15.79
N HIS A 54 -9.28 -0.17 -14.54
CA HIS A 54 -7.94 0.07 -14.05
C HIS A 54 -6.89 -0.94 -14.55
N VAL A 55 -7.28 -2.19 -14.84
CA VAL A 55 -6.33 -3.22 -15.30
C VAL A 55 -5.78 -2.93 -16.71
N HIS A 56 -6.52 -2.16 -17.51
CA HIS A 56 -6.15 -1.81 -18.88
C HIS A 56 -5.71 -0.35 -19.06
N ASP A 57 -5.83 0.48 -18.02
CA ASP A 57 -5.48 1.90 -18.07
C ASP A 57 -4.27 2.20 -17.16
N ARG A 58 -3.10 2.39 -17.79
CA ARG A 58 -1.87 2.76 -17.09
C ARG A 58 -2.01 4.08 -16.33
N GLN A 59 -2.74 5.05 -16.85
CA GLN A 59 -2.91 6.34 -16.20
C GLN A 59 -3.77 6.20 -14.94
N ALA A 60 -4.79 5.34 -14.99
CA ALA A 60 -5.60 5.01 -13.82
C ALA A 60 -4.78 4.24 -12.76
N MET A 61 -3.85 3.39 -13.18
CA MET A 61 -2.90 2.72 -12.26
C MET A 61 -1.88 3.66 -11.65
N ASP A 62 -1.33 4.59 -12.43
CA ASP A 62 -0.39 5.61 -11.93
C ASP A 62 -1.08 6.57 -10.95
N ALA A 63 -2.34 6.94 -11.22
CA ALA A 63 -3.15 7.77 -10.34
C ALA A 63 -3.48 7.03 -9.03
N LEU A 64 -3.88 5.76 -9.10
CA LEU A 64 -4.08 4.92 -7.92
C LEU A 64 -2.79 4.86 -7.11
N LYS A 65 -1.68 4.46 -7.74
CA LYS A 65 -0.38 4.37 -7.08
C LYS A 65 -0.03 5.68 -6.39
N SER A 66 -0.16 6.81 -7.08
CA SER A 66 0.12 8.13 -6.53
C SER A 66 -0.79 8.46 -5.33
N ALA A 67 -2.07 8.09 -5.37
CA ALA A 67 -3.00 8.30 -4.26
C ALA A 67 -2.62 7.44 -3.04
N ILE A 68 -2.22 6.19 -3.26
CA ILE A 68 -1.80 5.28 -2.19
C ILE A 68 -0.45 5.69 -1.62
N ASP A 69 0.53 6.02 -2.47
CA ASP A 69 1.82 6.57 -2.05
C ASP A 69 1.62 7.86 -1.24
N LEU A 70 0.75 8.78 -1.67
CA LEU A 70 0.49 10.01 -0.91
C LEU A 70 -0.19 9.75 0.43
N GLU A 71 -1.18 8.85 0.47
CA GLU A 71 -1.93 8.54 1.69
C GLU A 71 -1.07 7.75 2.69
N LEU A 72 -0.32 6.77 2.20
CA LEU A 72 0.42 5.81 3.00
C LEU A 72 1.93 6.09 3.04
N ALA A 73 2.47 7.14 2.43
CA ALA A 73 3.91 7.46 2.47
C ALA A 73 4.50 7.41 3.88
N ALA A 74 3.77 7.96 4.86
CA ALA A 74 4.20 7.98 6.25
C ALA A 74 4.15 6.58 6.94
N LEU A 75 3.41 5.63 6.36
CA LEU A 75 3.22 4.27 6.86
C LEU A 75 4.06 3.24 6.08
N ILE A 76 4.30 3.40 4.78
CA ILE A 76 5.00 2.43 3.92
C ILE A 76 6.41 2.11 4.44
N ASP A 77 7.15 3.10 4.93
CA ASP A 77 8.50 2.91 5.49
C ASP A 77 8.50 2.24 6.87
N SER A 78 7.36 2.20 7.57
CA SER A 78 7.30 1.83 9.01
C SER A 78 6.37 0.67 9.34
N GLU A 79 5.32 0.46 8.55
CA GLU A 79 4.38 -0.66 8.61
C GLU A 79 4.35 -1.30 7.22
N GLN A 80 4.91 -2.50 7.10
CA GLN A 80 4.93 -3.25 5.85
C GLN A 80 3.50 -3.62 5.43
N LEU A 81 2.92 -2.83 4.53
CA LEU A 81 1.65 -3.12 3.88
C LEU A 81 1.83 -4.37 3.01
N GLN A 82 1.08 -5.42 3.32
CA GLN A 82 1.07 -6.66 2.55
C GLN A 82 0.09 -6.58 1.38
N GLY A 83 -1.02 -5.86 1.58
CA GLY A 83 -2.00 -5.62 0.54
C GLY A 83 -3.30 -5.04 1.10
N ILE A 84 -4.23 -4.76 0.21
CA ILE A 84 -5.57 -4.29 0.53
C ILE A 84 -6.56 -5.33 0.02
N VAL A 85 -7.57 -5.67 0.83
CA VAL A 85 -8.65 -6.59 0.45
C VAL A 85 -9.96 -5.83 0.50
N ALA A 86 -10.73 -5.86 -0.59
CA ALA A 86 -12.03 -5.21 -0.66
C ALA A 86 -13.07 -6.13 -1.30
N ARG A 87 -14.34 -5.79 -1.11
CA ARG A 87 -15.44 -6.52 -1.75
C ARG A 87 -15.38 -6.34 -3.26
N CYS A 88 -15.54 -7.43 -4.00
CA CYS A 88 -15.63 -7.36 -5.45
C CYS A 88 -17.05 -6.99 -5.88
N HIS A 89 -17.18 -5.98 -6.74
CA HIS A 89 -18.48 -5.54 -7.29
C HIS A 89 -18.74 -6.00 -8.73
N LEU A 90 -17.88 -6.84 -9.32
CA LEU A 90 -18.07 -7.44 -10.65
C LEU A 90 -19.28 -8.40 -10.74
N GLY A 91 -19.80 -8.85 -9.61
CA GLY A 91 -20.90 -9.84 -9.54
C GLY A 91 -20.40 -11.28 -9.48
N ASP A 92 -21.34 -12.22 -9.53
CA ASP A 92 -21.04 -13.66 -9.49
C ASP A 92 -20.09 -14.06 -10.64
N PRO A 93 -19.02 -14.84 -10.41
CA PRO A 93 -18.69 -15.61 -9.19
C PRO A 93 -17.70 -14.92 -8.22
N TYR A 94 -17.46 -13.61 -8.37
CA TYR A 94 -16.44 -12.88 -7.62
C TYR A 94 -16.95 -12.40 -6.26
N GLU A 95 -16.10 -12.53 -5.23
CA GLU A 95 -16.45 -12.17 -3.85
C GLU A 95 -15.60 -11.01 -3.34
N VAL A 96 -14.28 -11.11 -3.48
CA VAL A 96 -13.31 -10.10 -3.02
C VAL A 96 -12.26 -9.85 -4.10
N HIS A 97 -11.69 -8.66 -4.11
CA HIS A 97 -10.48 -8.39 -4.86
C HIS A 97 -9.36 -7.98 -3.90
N THR A 98 -8.13 -8.25 -4.30
CA THR A 98 -6.95 -7.84 -3.54
C THR A 98 -6.06 -6.95 -4.37
N LEU A 99 -5.54 -5.89 -3.77
CA LEU A 99 -4.44 -5.11 -4.31
C LEU A 99 -3.16 -5.50 -3.56
N GLN A 100 -2.23 -6.16 -4.25
CA GLN A 100 -0.93 -6.48 -3.67
C GLN A 100 0.01 -5.27 -3.76
N SER A 101 0.68 -4.95 -2.65
CA SER A 101 1.69 -3.87 -2.63
C SER A 101 2.90 -4.19 -3.52
N SER A 102 3.25 -5.47 -3.62
CA SER A 102 4.26 -5.99 -4.54
C SER A 102 3.73 -6.01 -5.98
N GLY A 103 4.03 -4.96 -6.74
CA GLY A 103 3.70 -4.88 -8.16
C GLY A 103 2.34 -4.25 -8.48
N TRP A 104 1.58 -3.81 -7.47
CA TRP A 104 0.28 -3.13 -7.64
C TRP A 104 -0.71 -3.96 -8.48
N ILE A 105 -0.67 -5.28 -8.29
CA ILE A 105 -1.50 -6.22 -9.02
C ILE A 105 -2.85 -6.31 -8.34
N ILE A 106 -3.92 -6.16 -9.13
CA ILE A 106 -5.31 -6.36 -8.70
C ILE A 106 -5.72 -7.76 -9.13
N ASP A 107 -6.03 -8.60 -8.15
CA ASP A 107 -6.53 -9.95 -8.38
C ASP A 107 -7.97 -10.05 -7.87
N HIS A 108 -8.86 -10.57 -8.72
CA HIS A 108 -10.25 -10.83 -8.34
C HIS A 108 -10.41 -12.30 -7.96
N PHE A 109 -10.85 -12.57 -6.73
CA PHE A 109 -11.02 -13.91 -6.19
C PHE A 109 -12.50 -14.30 -6.17
N LYS A 110 -12.74 -15.54 -6.60
CA LYS A 110 -14.07 -16.15 -6.57
C LYS A 110 -14.41 -16.68 -5.18
N PHE A 111 -15.69 -16.96 -4.97
CA PHE A 111 -16.14 -17.71 -3.78
C PHE A 111 -15.34 -19.01 -3.61
N GLY A 112 -14.79 -19.21 -2.41
CA GLY A 112 -14.00 -20.40 -2.07
C GLY A 112 -12.61 -20.48 -2.70
N GLN A 113 -12.20 -19.51 -3.52
CA GLN A 113 -10.83 -19.45 -4.05
C GLN A 113 -9.89 -18.94 -2.97
N PRO A 114 -8.82 -19.66 -2.59
CA PRO A 114 -7.93 -19.26 -1.50
C PRO A 114 -7.17 -17.97 -1.85
N LEU A 115 -7.19 -17.00 -0.93
CA LEU A 115 -6.30 -15.84 -0.95
C LEU A 115 -4.94 -16.24 -0.36
N PRO A 116 -3.88 -15.46 -0.63
CA PRO A 116 -2.62 -15.56 0.09
C PRO A 116 -2.86 -15.50 1.61
N LEU A 117 -2.18 -16.36 2.38
CA LEU A 117 -2.43 -16.60 3.81
C LEU A 117 -2.57 -15.31 4.65
N MET A 118 -1.75 -14.29 4.35
CA MET A 118 -1.77 -13.01 5.08
C MET A 118 -3.04 -12.19 4.82
N LEU A 119 -3.65 -12.34 3.64
CA LEU A 119 -4.85 -11.61 3.21
C LEU A 119 -6.15 -12.37 3.49
N GLU A 120 -6.09 -13.70 3.59
CA GLU A 120 -7.26 -14.56 3.86
C GLU A 120 -7.98 -14.15 5.15
N ARG A 121 -7.25 -13.76 6.20
CA ARG A 121 -7.82 -13.25 7.46
C ARG A 121 -8.66 -11.98 7.30
N ALA A 122 -8.45 -11.22 6.22
CA ALA A 122 -9.19 -10.00 5.93
C ALA A 122 -10.45 -10.26 5.08
N ARG A 123 -10.63 -11.46 4.50
CA ARG A 123 -11.78 -11.78 3.63
C ARG A 123 -13.11 -11.49 4.31
N THR A 124 -13.35 -12.10 5.47
CA THR A 124 -14.63 -11.97 6.19
C THR A 124 -14.95 -10.51 6.54
N LEU A 125 -13.91 -9.71 6.84
CA LEU A 125 -14.05 -8.30 7.11
C LEU A 125 -14.34 -7.50 5.83
N ALA A 126 -13.67 -7.81 4.73
CA ALA A 126 -13.85 -7.13 3.45
C ALA A 126 -15.24 -7.36 2.84
N VAL A 127 -15.85 -8.52 3.07
CA VAL A 127 -17.22 -8.81 2.61
C VAL A 127 -18.28 -8.06 3.44
N HIS A 128 -17.94 -7.66 4.67
CA HIS A 128 -18.89 -7.00 5.57
C HIS A 128 -19.22 -5.57 5.07
N PRO A 129 -20.51 -5.22 4.87
CA PRO A 129 -20.90 -3.98 4.19
C PRO A 129 -20.57 -2.69 4.98
N ALA A 130 -20.22 -2.79 6.25
CA ALA A 130 -19.77 -1.65 7.04
C ALA A 130 -18.37 -1.13 6.63
N TYR A 131 -17.57 -1.99 5.99
CA TYR A 131 -16.21 -1.64 5.58
C TYR A 131 -16.16 -1.49 4.06
N ALA A 132 -15.45 -0.46 3.60
CA ALA A 132 -15.16 -0.29 2.18
C ALA A 132 -14.04 -1.25 1.75
N PHE A 133 -12.97 -1.35 2.55
CA PHE A 133 -11.84 -2.24 2.32
C PHE A 133 -11.00 -2.40 3.59
N ILE A 134 -10.11 -3.38 3.58
CA ILE A 134 -9.24 -3.75 4.70
C ILE A 134 -7.78 -3.63 4.25
N GLU A 135 -7.02 -2.77 4.92
CA GLU A 135 -5.57 -2.68 4.76
C GLU A 135 -4.92 -3.75 5.66
N VAL A 136 -4.10 -4.61 5.07
CA VAL A 136 -3.43 -5.69 5.79
C VAL A 136 -1.95 -5.37 5.93
N TYR A 137 -1.51 -5.19 7.18
CA TYR A 137 -0.12 -4.99 7.55
C TYR A 137 0.45 -6.28 8.17
N ALA A 138 1.78 -6.37 8.30
CA ALA A 138 2.43 -7.54 8.89
C ALA A 138 1.85 -7.93 10.27
N ASN A 139 1.68 -6.95 11.16
CA ASN A 139 1.32 -7.21 12.57
C ASN A 139 -0.15 -6.87 12.91
N ARG A 140 -0.90 -6.27 11.97
CA ARG A 140 -2.27 -5.77 12.23
C ARG A 140 -3.06 -5.61 10.94
N MET A 141 -4.36 -5.39 11.08
CA MET A 141 -5.23 -4.98 9.98
C MET A 141 -5.89 -3.65 10.33
N VAL A 142 -6.19 -2.85 9.31
CA VAL A 142 -6.97 -1.63 9.46
C VAL A 142 -8.19 -1.75 8.58
N ALA A 143 -9.36 -1.84 9.21
CA ALA A 143 -10.63 -1.81 8.51
C ALA A 143 -10.99 -0.35 8.21
N VAL A 144 -11.23 -0.04 6.94
CA VAL A 144 -11.58 1.31 6.48
C VAL A 144 -13.05 1.31 6.08
N MET A 145 -13.83 2.21 6.68
CA MET A 145 -15.26 2.38 6.37
C MET A 145 -15.43 3.30 5.15
N ALA A 146 -16.62 3.27 4.54
CA ALA A 146 -16.97 4.17 3.43
C ALA A 146 -16.90 5.67 3.82
N SER A 147 -17.00 5.99 5.12
CA SER A 147 -16.80 7.35 5.65
C SER A 147 -15.33 7.77 5.77
N GLY A 148 -14.39 6.87 5.48
CA GLY A 148 -12.96 7.05 5.70
C GLY A 148 -12.51 6.78 7.14
N GLN A 149 -13.44 6.50 8.06
CA GLN A 149 -13.08 6.13 9.43
C GLN A 149 -12.36 4.78 9.45
N THR A 150 -11.30 4.70 10.24
CA THR A 150 -10.48 3.50 10.35
C THR A 150 -10.67 2.84 11.70
N ALA A 151 -10.61 1.51 11.71
CA ALA A 151 -10.62 0.68 12.91
C ALA A 151 -9.41 -0.25 12.85
N ILE A 152 -8.53 -0.12 13.84
CA ILE A 152 -7.38 -1.02 13.98
C ILE A 152 -7.88 -2.34 14.57
N ILE A 153 -7.58 -3.43 13.88
CA ILE A 153 -7.83 -4.78 14.31
C ILE A 153 -6.47 -5.41 14.56
N GLU A 154 -6.16 -5.63 15.84
CA GLU A 154 -4.94 -6.35 16.20
C GLU A 154 -5.15 -7.82 15.88
N GLY A 155 -4.39 -8.32 14.92
CA GLY A 155 -4.42 -9.74 14.56
C GLY A 155 -3.65 -10.50 15.62
N ALA A 156 -4.38 -11.20 16.49
CA ALA A 156 -3.81 -12.23 17.35
C ALA A 156 -2.96 -13.17 16.47
N THR A 157 -1.71 -13.35 16.88
CA THR A 157 -0.80 -14.42 16.43
C THR A 157 -1.50 -15.75 16.26
#